data_AF-A0A8T7DKL4-F1
#
_entry.id   AF-A0A8T7DKL4-F1
#
_cell.length_a   1.000
_cell.length_b   1.000
_cell.length_c   1.000
_cell.angle_alpha   90.00
_cell.angle_beta   90.00
_cell.angle_gamma   90.00
#
_symmetry.space_group_name_H-M   'P 1'
#
loop_
_entity.id
_entity.type
_entity.pdbx_description
1 polymer ?
#
loop_
_entity_poly.entity_id
_entity_poly.type
_entity_poly.pdbx_seq_one_letter_code
_entity_poly.pdbx_strand_id
1 'polypeptide(L)'
;MYDLTRDSRLRSDARGIKVLVPVLLALLLIGCATAAYEPVSIDSIPFRDRAVTQTSGPISVSAAVPGAEETRALFDIPLYDSGIQPVWLKVENRTSDWIRYAPVGTDREYFSPQEVAYVHKGVFSGKARKSMYRYFYDTAMPRRIPPGETRSGFIFTHAHPGTKAFNVDLFGASRADDLSFTFFIDVPGFKPDHSEAYFDELYEAGQIRDFDRDGLRAELAAMDHQTRDRSGQRQGLPINVVVVGEPQQVLQALIRANWAEKPRTEAEIAASQDMLFGRIADVVFRKNRSASGSWNELRFWLSPMRENGTPVWLAQVTRHAGEGEDQGRLVPDLDDAAAYFMQDMWYGQGLAAYAWVLGQGQVPFDNPQQDLGGEEYFTSGHMLVAWLSGPAVSMLDMVALDWDEGPGSVSE
;
A
#
# COMPACT_ATOMS: atom_id res chain seq x y z
N MET A 1 -39.93 4.42 -77.17
CA MET A 1 -39.76 3.87 -78.52
C MET A 1 -38.32 4.16 -78.92
N TYR A 2 -37.46 3.12 -78.85
CA TYR A 2 -36.05 3.04 -79.31
C TYR A 2 -35.04 4.08 -78.71
N ASP A 3 -33.79 3.78 -78.35
CA ASP A 3 -32.96 2.61 -78.58
C ASP A 3 -31.86 2.49 -77.50
N LEU A 4 -31.41 1.26 -77.28
CA LEU A 4 -30.33 0.84 -76.40
C LEU A 4 -28.99 0.94 -77.14
N THR A 5 -28.07 1.79 -76.71
CA THR A 5 -26.64 1.63 -77.03
C THR A 5 -25.92 0.94 -75.89
N ARG A 6 -25.69 -0.35 -76.14
CA ARG A 6 -24.97 -1.33 -75.33
C ARG A 6 -23.47 -1.09 -75.50
N ASP A 7 -22.84 -0.38 -74.57
CA ASP A 7 -21.37 -0.31 -74.56
C ASP A 7 -20.79 -1.56 -73.90
N SER A 8 -19.91 -2.25 -74.63
CA SER A 8 -19.47 -3.62 -74.38
C SER A 8 -17.99 -3.67 -73.97
N ARG A 9 -17.58 -2.79 -73.05
CA ARG A 9 -16.17 -2.65 -72.62
C ARG A 9 -15.93 -2.75 -71.10
N LEU A 10 -16.69 -3.56 -70.38
CA LEU A 10 -16.46 -3.80 -68.94
C LEU A 10 -16.50 -5.29 -68.58
N ARG A 11 -15.76 -6.13 -69.31
CA ARG A 11 -15.66 -7.57 -69.00
C ARG A 11 -14.24 -8.14 -68.89
N SER A 12 -13.17 -7.33 -68.89
CA SER A 12 -11.81 -7.85 -68.67
C SER A 12 -11.32 -7.85 -67.22
N ASP A 13 -11.85 -6.99 -66.33
CA ASP A 13 -11.13 -6.73 -65.05
C ASP A 13 -11.70 -7.47 -63.83
N ALA A 14 -12.79 -8.22 -64.00
CA ALA A 14 -13.43 -8.93 -62.89
C ALA A 14 -12.69 -10.22 -62.46
N ARG A 15 -11.66 -10.67 -63.19
CA ARG A 15 -10.84 -11.84 -62.78
C ARG A 15 -9.67 -11.44 -61.88
N GLY A 16 -9.09 -10.25 -62.04
CA GLY A 16 -8.03 -9.74 -61.17
C GLY A 16 -8.54 -9.40 -59.77
N ILE A 17 -9.71 -8.76 -59.68
CA ILE A 17 -10.31 -8.30 -58.42
C ILE A 17 -10.79 -9.47 -57.53
N LYS A 18 -11.26 -10.58 -58.13
CA LYS A 18 -11.72 -11.75 -57.37
C LYS A 18 -10.61 -12.58 -56.73
N VAL A 19 -9.36 -12.42 -57.19
CA VAL A 19 -8.18 -13.07 -56.58
C VAL A 19 -7.47 -12.10 -55.62
N LEU A 20 -7.52 -10.79 -55.89
CA LEU A 20 -6.86 -9.79 -55.05
C LEU A 20 -7.49 -9.66 -53.66
N VAL A 21 -8.83 -9.72 -53.55
CA VAL A 21 -9.55 -9.59 -52.28
C VAL A 21 -9.27 -10.73 -51.28
N PRO A 22 -9.33 -12.03 -51.64
CA PRO A 22 -8.97 -13.10 -50.70
C PRO A 22 -7.47 -13.12 -50.37
N VAL A 23 -6.59 -12.63 -51.26
CA VAL A 23 -5.15 -12.50 -50.97
C VAL A 23 -4.89 -11.34 -50.01
N LEU A 24 -5.58 -10.20 -50.14
CA LEU A 24 -5.49 -9.08 -49.19
C LEU A 24 -6.06 -9.46 -47.82
N LEU A 25 -7.17 -10.23 -47.78
CA LEU A 25 -7.76 -10.74 -46.53
C LEU A 25 -6.83 -11.78 -45.86
N ALA A 26 -6.16 -12.63 -46.64
CA ALA A 26 -5.16 -13.56 -46.13
C ALA A 26 -3.91 -12.82 -45.60
N LEU A 27 -3.45 -11.75 -46.26
CA LEU A 27 -2.34 -10.91 -45.79
C LEU A 27 -2.68 -10.16 -44.50
N LEU A 28 -3.93 -9.70 -44.34
CA LEU A 28 -4.42 -9.08 -43.10
C LEU A 28 -4.53 -10.10 -41.94
N LEU A 29 -4.78 -11.38 -42.23
CA LEU A 29 -4.82 -12.46 -41.23
C LEU A 29 -3.43 -13.02 -40.87
N ILE A 30 -2.42 -12.83 -41.73
CA ILE A 30 -1.03 -13.24 -41.45
C ILE A 30 -0.31 -12.21 -40.54
N GLY A 31 -0.78 -10.96 -40.50
CA GLY A 31 -0.17 -9.87 -39.74
C GLY A 31 -0.34 -9.92 -38.21
N CYS A 32 -1.28 -10.72 -37.68
CA CYS A 32 -1.56 -10.76 -36.24
C CYS A 32 -0.77 -11.82 -35.46
N ALA A 33 0.20 -12.51 -36.08
CA ALA A 33 0.90 -13.65 -35.47
C ALA A 33 2.44 -13.52 -35.44
N THR A 34 2.99 -12.31 -35.56
CA THR A 34 4.45 -12.10 -35.72
C THR A 34 5.13 -11.30 -34.60
N ALA A 35 4.41 -10.83 -33.58
CA ALA A 35 5.05 -10.13 -32.47
C ALA A 35 6.08 -11.03 -31.77
N ALA A 36 7.32 -10.57 -31.76
CA ALA A 36 8.44 -11.14 -31.02
C ALA A 36 8.30 -10.80 -29.53
N TYR A 37 9.03 -11.54 -28.69
CA TYR A 37 9.17 -11.28 -27.27
C TYR A 37 10.63 -10.99 -26.99
N GLU A 38 10.95 -9.73 -26.68
CA GLU A 38 12.31 -9.19 -26.66
C GLU A 38 12.58 -8.42 -25.36
N PRO A 39 12.57 -9.09 -24.18
CA PRO A 39 12.92 -8.43 -22.93
C PRO A 39 14.38 -7.98 -22.97
N VAL A 40 14.62 -6.79 -22.45
CA VAL A 40 15.96 -6.24 -22.27
C VAL A 40 16.67 -6.99 -21.15
N SER A 41 17.98 -7.20 -21.30
CA SER A 41 18.78 -7.90 -20.30
C SER A 41 18.67 -7.23 -18.93
N ILE A 42 18.38 -8.03 -17.90
CA ILE A 42 18.24 -7.57 -16.52
C ILE A 42 19.46 -6.79 -16.02
N ASP A 43 20.67 -7.14 -16.48
CA ASP A 43 21.92 -6.50 -16.05
C ASP A 43 22.19 -5.16 -16.73
N SER A 44 21.40 -4.82 -17.76
CA SER A 44 21.50 -3.53 -18.46
C SER A 44 20.56 -2.46 -17.92
N ILE A 45 19.70 -2.80 -16.96
CA ILE A 45 18.72 -1.89 -16.36
C ILE A 45 19.17 -1.58 -14.93
N PRO A 46 19.45 -0.31 -14.59
CA PRO A 46 20.09 0.08 -13.32
C PRO A 46 19.12 0.13 -12.12
N PHE A 47 18.02 -0.64 -12.15
CA PHE A 47 17.03 -0.61 -11.07
C PHE A 47 17.62 -1.09 -9.73
N ARG A 48 18.66 -1.94 -9.78
CA ARG A 48 19.37 -2.46 -8.60
C ARG A 48 20.26 -1.41 -7.92
N ASP A 49 20.58 -0.29 -8.58
CA ASP A 49 21.38 0.79 -7.98
C ASP A 49 20.63 1.44 -6.80
N ARG A 50 19.30 1.29 -6.77
CA ARG A 50 18.40 1.73 -5.70
C ARG A 50 18.05 0.61 -4.72
N ALA A 51 18.81 -0.48 -4.71
CA ALA A 51 18.52 -1.60 -3.82
C ALA A 51 18.80 -1.23 -2.36
N VAL A 52 17.80 -1.41 -1.49
CA VAL A 52 17.96 -1.31 -0.04
C VAL A 52 18.39 -2.67 0.48
N THR A 53 19.37 -2.70 1.40
CA THR A 53 19.85 -3.94 2.02
C THR A 53 19.68 -3.90 3.53
N GLN A 54 19.14 -4.98 4.09
CA GLN A 54 19.05 -5.21 5.53
C GLN A 54 19.76 -6.51 5.89
N THR A 55 20.33 -6.57 7.09
CA THR A 55 21.08 -7.72 7.59
C THR A 55 20.63 -8.06 8.99
N SER A 56 20.34 -9.35 9.24
CA SER A 56 20.09 -9.89 10.57
C SER A 56 20.96 -11.13 10.77
N GLY A 57 21.93 -11.02 11.68
CA GLY A 57 22.93 -12.06 11.91
C GLY A 57 23.63 -12.50 10.62
N PRO A 58 23.61 -13.80 10.26
CA PRO A 58 24.27 -14.32 9.05
C PRO A 58 23.47 -14.11 7.75
N ILE A 59 22.30 -13.47 7.79
CA ILE A 59 21.41 -13.31 6.65
C ILE A 59 21.36 -11.87 6.18
N SER A 60 21.58 -11.66 4.89
CA SER A 60 21.41 -10.35 4.25
C SER A 60 20.37 -10.44 3.15
N VAL A 61 19.44 -9.48 3.14
CA VAL A 61 18.38 -9.36 2.14
C VAL A 61 18.52 -8.00 1.47
N SER A 62 18.61 -7.99 0.14
CA SER A 62 18.53 -6.78 -0.68
C SER A 62 17.23 -6.80 -1.47
N ALA A 63 16.58 -5.65 -1.60
CA ALA A 63 15.37 -5.50 -2.38
C ALA A 63 15.40 -4.25 -3.24
N ALA A 64 14.84 -4.32 -4.45
CA ALA A 64 14.68 -3.20 -5.36
C ALA A 64 13.37 -3.34 -6.15
N VAL A 65 12.80 -2.20 -6.55
CA VAL A 65 11.55 -2.16 -7.30
C VAL A 65 11.77 -1.37 -8.59
N PRO A 66 11.71 -2.01 -9.77
CA PRO A 66 11.76 -1.30 -11.04
C PRO A 66 10.50 -0.45 -11.23
N GLY A 67 10.67 0.77 -11.76
CA GLY A 67 9.57 1.63 -12.17
C GLY A 67 8.81 1.07 -13.38
N ALA A 68 7.76 1.77 -13.83
CA ALA A 68 6.92 1.30 -14.94
C ALA A 68 7.71 1.15 -16.26
N GLU A 69 8.59 2.11 -16.59
CA GLU A 69 9.42 2.05 -17.80
C GLU A 69 10.47 0.93 -17.74
N GLU A 70 11.18 0.82 -16.61
CA GLU A 70 12.15 -0.25 -16.37
C GLU A 70 11.47 -1.63 -16.41
N THR A 71 10.27 -1.75 -15.86
CA THR A 71 9.46 -2.97 -15.90
C THR A 71 9.06 -3.35 -17.33
N ARG A 72 8.63 -2.36 -18.13
CA ARG A 72 8.30 -2.60 -19.54
C ARG A 72 9.54 -3.08 -20.31
N ALA A 73 10.72 -2.52 -20.05
CA ALA A 73 11.97 -2.99 -20.64
C ALA A 73 12.35 -4.40 -20.17
N LEU A 74 12.23 -4.69 -18.86
CA LEU A 74 12.57 -5.99 -18.27
C LEU A 74 11.72 -7.14 -18.78
N PHE A 75 10.43 -6.90 -19.03
CA PHE A 75 9.47 -7.97 -19.29
C PHE A 75 8.82 -7.90 -20.66
N ASP A 76 9.08 -6.87 -21.46
CA ASP A 76 8.48 -6.59 -22.79
C ASP A 76 6.93 -6.52 -22.76
N ILE A 77 6.38 -6.20 -21.57
CA ILE A 77 4.95 -6.19 -21.27
C ILE A 77 4.66 -5.06 -20.27
N PRO A 78 3.55 -4.33 -20.43
CA PRO A 78 3.16 -3.28 -19.49
C PRO A 78 2.50 -3.83 -18.22
N LEU A 79 3.28 -4.42 -17.31
CA LEU A 79 2.74 -5.04 -16.09
C LEU A 79 1.97 -4.07 -15.17
N TYR A 80 2.45 -2.83 -15.04
CA TYR A 80 1.79 -1.80 -14.23
C TYR A 80 0.38 -1.47 -14.73
N ASP A 81 0.16 -1.49 -16.05
CA ASP A 81 -1.16 -1.24 -16.67
C ASP A 81 -2.17 -2.35 -16.30
N SER A 82 -1.68 -3.50 -15.83
CA SER A 82 -2.50 -4.61 -15.32
C SER A 82 -2.52 -4.68 -13.78
N GLY A 83 -2.08 -3.63 -13.09
CA GLY A 83 -2.02 -3.61 -11.63
C GLY A 83 -0.94 -4.51 -11.02
N ILE A 84 0.10 -4.88 -11.79
CA ILE A 84 1.17 -5.76 -11.34
C ILE A 84 2.49 -4.99 -11.23
N GLN A 85 3.11 -5.06 -10.06
CA GLN A 85 4.40 -4.47 -9.76
C GLN A 85 5.40 -5.57 -9.33
N PRO A 86 6.46 -5.81 -10.11
CA PRO A 86 7.49 -6.76 -9.72
C PRO A 86 8.39 -6.16 -8.64
N VAL A 87 8.77 -6.98 -7.65
CA VAL A 87 9.79 -6.67 -6.65
C VAL A 87 10.95 -7.63 -6.89
N TRP A 88 12.17 -7.10 -7.00
CA TRP A 88 13.37 -7.90 -7.06
C TRP A 88 13.94 -8.12 -5.66
N LEU A 89 14.27 -9.37 -5.35
CA LEU A 89 14.90 -9.75 -4.09
C LEU A 89 16.24 -10.44 -4.38
N LYS A 90 17.19 -10.24 -3.47
CA LYS A 90 18.43 -11.01 -3.35
C LYS A 90 18.61 -11.40 -1.90
N VAL A 91 18.71 -12.69 -1.64
CA VAL A 91 18.93 -13.25 -0.30
C VAL A 91 20.29 -13.94 -0.29
N GLU A 92 21.17 -13.48 0.58
CA GLU A 92 22.46 -14.08 0.87
C GLU A 92 22.36 -14.85 2.18
N ASN A 93 22.47 -16.18 2.09
CA ASN A 93 22.43 -17.08 3.23
C ASN A 93 23.85 -17.49 3.63
N ARG A 94 24.39 -16.91 4.72
CA ARG A 94 25.71 -17.30 5.27
C ARG A 94 25.62 -18.32 6.41
N THR A 95 24.47 -18.95 6.61
CA THR A 95 24.30 -20.02 7.61
C THR A 95 24.79 -21.37 7.06
N SER A 96 24.90 -22.35 7.95
CA SER A 96 25.13 -23.77 7.63
C SER A 96 23.87 -24.51 7.21
N ASP A 97 22.68 -23.89 7.30
CA ASP A 97 21.39 -24.50 7.02
C ASP A 97 20.69 -23.84 5.83
N TRP A 98 19.67 -24.50 5.29
CA TRP A 98 18.88 -23.93 4.21
C TRP A 98 17.87 -22.93 4.77
N ILE A 99 17.51 -21.95 3.94
CA ILE A 99 16.42 -21.01 4.23
C ILE A 99 15.36 -21.11 3.15
N ARG A 100 14.09 -20.99 3.55
CA ARG A 100 12.96 -20.89 2.66
C ARG A 100 12.35 -19.50 2.70
N TYR A 101 12.27 -18.86 1.54
CA TYR A 101 11.51 -17.64 1.35
C TYR A 101 10.02 -17.97 1.16
N ALA A 102 9.15 -17.21 1.82
CA ALA A 102 7.70 -17.29 1.68
C ALA A 102 7.13 -16.06 0.94
N PRO A 103 6.82 -16.20 -0.37
CA PRO A 103 6.17 -15.16 -1.19
C PRO A 103 4.97 -14.46 -0.56
N VAL A 104 4.18 -15.22 0.20
CA VAL A 104 2.96 -14.74 0.86
C VAL A 104 3.21 -13.65 1.91
N GLY A 105 4.44 -13.56 2.44
CA GLY A 105 4.86 -12.48 3.32
C GLY A 105 5.10 -11.16 2.58
N THR A 106 5.50 -11.23 1.31
CA THR A 106 5.73 -10.05 0.47
C THR A 106 4.44 -9.50 -0.13
N ASP A 107 3.56 -10.37 -0.58
CA ASP A 107 2.19 -10.03 -0.96
C ASP A 107 1.33 -11.28 -0.77
N ARG A 108 0.25 -11.18 0.02
CA ARG A 108 -0.65 -12.31 0.30
C ARG A 108 -1.34 -12.84 -0.94
N GLU A 109 -1.59 -11.97 -1.91
CA GLU A 109 -2.28 -12.25 -3.16
C GLU A 109 -1.31 -12.16 -4.35
N TYR A 110 -0.01 -12.39 -4.13
CA TYR A 110 1.01 -12.36 -5.18
C TYR A 110 0.64 -13.19 -6.42
N PHE A 111 1.05 -12.69 -7.59
CA PHE A 111 0.83 -13.37 -8.87
C PHE A 111 1.93 -14.40 -9.12
N SER A 112 1.55 -15.59 -9.60
CA SER A 112 2.56 -16.56 -10.01
C SER A 112 3.21 -16.13 -11.34
N PRO A 113 4.51 -16.37 -11.58
CA PRO A 113 5.15 -15.95 -12.83
C PRO A 113 4.45 -16.48 -14.10
N GLN A 114 3.86 -17.68 -14.00
CA GLN A 114 3.14 -18.31 -15.11
C GLN A 114 1.73 -17.72 -15.32
N GLU A 115 1.08 -17.25 -14.26
CA GLU A 115 -0.18 -16.51 -14.34
C GLU A 115 0.04 -15.16 -15.03
N VAL A 116 1.08 -14.41 -14.63
CA VAL A 116 1.45 -13.14 -15.28
C VAL A 116 1.69 -13.35 -16.78
N ALA A 117 2.48 -14.37 -17.13
CA ALA A 117 2.72 -14.73 -18.53
C ALA A 117 1.44 -15.17 -19.25
N TYR A 118 0.53 -15.88 -18.58
CA TYR A 118 -0.71 -16.35 -19.18
C TYR A 118 -1.65 -15.21 -19.59
N VAL A 119 -1.82 -14.21 -18.72
CA VAL A 119 -2.68 -13.05 -18.97
C VAL A 119 -2.19 -12.25 -20.18
N HIS A 120 -0.88 -12.16 -20.38
CA HIS A 120 -0.27 -11.35 -21.45
C HIS A 120 0.10 -12.13 -22.71
N LYS A 121 -0.19 -13.43 -22.79
CA LYS A 121 0.21 -14.27 -23.94
C LYS A 121 -0.45 -13.85 -25.27
N GLY A 122 -1.60 -13.19 -25.21
CA GLY A 122 -2.47 -12.92 -26.37
C GLY A 122 -1.76 -12.19 -27.50
N VAL A 123 -0.84 -11.29 -27.15
CA VAL A 123 -0.14 -10.42 -28.11
C VAL A 123 1.01 -11.10 -28.86
N PHE A 124 1.54 -12.23 -28.36
CA PHE A 124 2.75 -12.85 -28.90
C PHE A 124 2.49 -14.07 -29.79
N SER A 125 3.42 -14.36 -30.71
CA SER A 125 3.42 -15.60 -31.50
C SER A 125 3.61 -16.85 -30.60
N GLY A 126 3.27 -18.05 -31.10
CA GLY A 126 3.41 -19.29 -30.32
C GLY A 126 4.84 -19.56 -29.81
N LYS A 127 5.86 -19.19 -30.60
CA LYS A 127 7.28 -19.30 -30.19
C LYS A 127 7.63 -18.24 -29.15
N ALA A 128 7.25 -17.00 -29.38
CA ALA A 128 7.48 -15.88 -28.45
C ALA A 128 6.81 -16.12 -27.09
N ARG A 129 5.59 -16.68 -27.08
CA ARG A 129 4.92 -17.12 -25.85
C ARG A 129 5.76 -18.09 -25.03
N LYS A 130 6.34 -19.12 -25.67
CA LYS A 130 7.20 -20.09 -24.97
C LYS A 130 8.44 -19.42 -24.37
N SER A 131 9.06 -18.50 -25.11
CA SER A 131 10.19 -17.69 -24.61
C SER A 131 9.78 -16.86 -23.39
N MET A 132 8.62 -16.22 -23.43
CA MET A 132 8.06 -15.45 -22.32
C MET A 132 7.82 -16.32 -21.08
N TYR A 133 7.11 -17.44 -21.20
CA TYR A 133 6.89 -18.35 -20.07
C TYR A 133 8.20 -18.82 -19.43
N ARG A 134 9.22 -19.09 -20.26
CA ARG A 134 10.55 -19.47 -19.79
C ARG A 134 11.26 -18.31 -19.07
N TYR A 135 11.19 -17.10 -19.62
CA TYR A 135 11.78 -15.91 -19.00
C TYR A 135 11.18 -15.62 -17.63
N PHE A 136 9.85 -15.64 -17.50
CA PHE A 136 9.16 -15.50 -16.21
C PHE A 136 9.53 -16.60 -15.22
N TYR A 137 9.72 -17.85 -15.69
CA TYR A 137 10.16 -18.95 -14.83
C TYR A 137 11.61 -18.76 -14.33
N ASP A 138 12.53 -18.39 -15.23
CA ASP A 138 13.96 -18.30 -14.93
C ASP A 138 14.31 -17.08 -14.07
N THR A 139 13.51 -16.02 -14.16
CA THR A 139 13.73 -14.78 -13.41
C THR A 139 12.99 -14.74 -12.07
N ALA A 140 12.14 -15.73 -11.78
CA ALA A 140 11.39 -15.81 -10.52
C ALA A 140 12.29 -16.04 -9.31
N MET A 141 11.95 -15.42 -8.17
CA MET A 141 12.70 -15.60 -6.92
C MET A 141 12.62 -17.06 -6.44
N PRO A 142 13.76 -17.76 -6.30
CA PRO A 142 13.78 -19.13 -5.80
C PRO A 142 13.30 -19.19 -4.35
N ARG A 143 12.42 -20.16 -4.05
CA ARG A 143 11.90 -20.33 -2.68
C ARG A 143 12.89 -20.92 -1.69
N ARG A 144 13.95 -21.59 -2.16
CA ARG A 144 14.96 -22.21 -1.30
C ARG A 144 16.32 -21.59 -1.57
N ILE A 145 16.98 -21.15 -0.52
CA ILE A 145 18.33 -20.60 -0.54
C ILE A 145 19.22 -21.57 0.24
N PRO A 146 20.09 -22.34 -0.44
CA PRO A 146 20.97 -23.30 0.22
C PRO A 146 21.96 -22.65 1.20
N PRO A 147 22.58 -23.43 2.09
CA PRO A 147 23.65 -22.96 2.98
C PRO A 147 24.79 -22.31 2.20
N GLY A 148 25.29 -21.17 2.66
CA GLY A 148 26.41 -20.46 2.04
C GLY A 148 26.14 -19.87 0.65
N GLU A 149 24.91 -19.92 0.16
CA GLU A 149 24.56 -19.52 -1.19
C GLU A 149 23.77 -18.21 -1.24
N THR A 150 23.83 -17.56 -2.40
CA THR A 150 23.00 -16.40 -2.73
C THR A 150 21.99 -16.78 -3.80
N ARG A 151 20.76 -16.30 -3.67
CA ARG A 151 19.72 -16.39 -4.71
C ARG A 151 19.06 -15.04 -4.92
N SER A 152 18.63 -14.79 -6.15
CA SER A 152 17.89 -13.57 -6.50
C SER A 152 16.86 -13.85 -7.58
N GLY A 153 15.83 -13.02 -7.63
CA GLY A 153 14.80 -13.06 -8.67
C GLY A 153 13.62 -12.16 -8.31
N PHE A 154 12.56 -12.25 -9.10
CA PHE A 154 11.37 -11.43 -8.94
C PHE A 154 10.22 -12.17 -8.24
N ILE A 155 9.49 -11.41 -7.44
CA ILE A 155 8.13 -11.72 -6.97
C ILE A 155 7.19 -10.70 -7.64
N PHE A 156 6.04 -11.15 -8.14
CA PHE A 156 5.06 -10.28 -8.80
C PHE A 156 3.95 -9.96 -7.81
N THR A 157 3.84 -8.69 -7.45
CA THR A 157 2.92 -8.20 -6.41
C THR A 157 1.90 -7.26 -7.03
N HIS A 158 0.87 -6.90 -6.28
CA HIS A 158 -0.04 -5.82 -6.65
C HIS A 158 0.70 -4.49 -6.74
N ALA A 159 0.41 -3.72 -7.78
CA ALA A 159 0.87 -2.35 -7.87
C ALA A 159 0.10 -1.50 -6.86
N HIS A 160 0.85 -0.78 -6.02
CA HIS A 160 0.30 0.27 -5.17
C HIS A 160 0.98 1.58 -5.56
N PRO A 161 0.23 2.66 -5.79
CA PRO A 161 0.84 3.97 -5.95
C PRO A 161 1.46 4.37 -4.60
N GLY A 162 2.75 4.71 -4.56
CA GLY A 162 3.42 4.85 -3.27
C GLY A 162 4.91 4.54 -3.25
N THR A 163 5.51 4.75 -2.07
CA THR A 163 6.63 3.94 -1.62
C THR A 163 6.18 2.49 -1.57
N LYS A 164 6.89 1.61 -2.29
CA LYS A 164 6.57 0.19 -2.29
C LYS A 164 7.10 -0.42 -1.01
N ALA A 165 6.18 -0.90 -0.18
CA ALA A 165 6.54 -1.47 1.10
C ALA A 165 5.97 -2.88 1.27
N PHE A 166 6.78 -3.76 1.85
CA PHE A 166 6.50 -5.20 1.90
C PHE A 166 7.41 -5.89 2.91
N ASN A 167 6.98 -7.07 3.38
CA ASN A 167 7.82 -7.93 4.20
C ASN A 167 8.56 -8.97 3.35
N VAL A 168 9.66 -9.49 3.87
CA VAL A 168 10.36 -10.67 3.36
C VAL A 168 10.51 -11.64 4.51
N ASP A 169 9.67 -12.68 4.50
CA ASP A 169 9.69 -13.72 5.52
C ASP A 169 10.55 -14.90 5.06
N LEU A 170 11.53 -15.23 5.91
CA LEU A 170 12.50 -16.29 5.73
C LEU A 170 12.37 -17.30 6.86
N PHE A 171 12.21 -18.57 6.52
CA PHE A 171 12.07 -19.67 7.47
C PHE A 171 13.29 -20.58 7.41
N GLY A 172 13.94 -20.80 8.54
CA GLY A 172 15.12 -21.66 8.65
C GLY A 172 14.76 -23.09 9.07
N ALA A 173 15.77 -23.84 9.55
CA ALA A 173 15.58 -25.21 10.01
C ALA A 173 14.87 -25.28 11.38
N SER A 174 14.98 -24.23 12.19
CA SER A 174 14.27 -24.08 13.46
C SER A 174 13.53 -22.74 13.54
N ARG A 175 12.55 -22.63 14.45
CA ARG A 175 11.80 -21.38 14.66
C ARG A 175 12.68 -20.21 15.12
N ALA A 176 13.84 -20.49 15.73
CA ALA A 176 14.79 -19.47 16.13
C ALA A 176 15.51 -18.83 14.92
N ASP A 177 15.45 -19.48 13.75
CA ASP A 177 16.05 -19.02 12.50
C ASP A 177 15.03 -18.29 11.60
N ASP A 178 13.78 -18.15 12.03
CA ASP A 178 12.75 -17.44 11.31
C ASP A 178 13.01 -15.92 11.40
N LEU A 179 13.05 -15.25 10.25
CA LEU A 179 13.34 -13.83 10.13
C LEU A 179 12.30 -13.15 9.25
N SER A 180 11.88 -11.96 9.67
CA SER A 180 11.06 -11.06 8.85
C SER A 180 11.79 -9.74 8.66
N PHE A 181 11.95 -9.33 7.41
CA PHE A 181 12.52 -8.03 7.04
C PHE A 181 11.41 -7.16 6.45
N THR A 182 11.43 -5.86 6.71
CA THR A 182 10.42 -4.93 6.18
C THR A 182 11.09 -3.85 5.36
N PHE A 183 10.77 -3.78 4.07
CA PHE A 183 11.38 -2.82 3.14
C PHE A 183 10.42 -1.68 2.79
N PHE A 184 11.01 -0.50 2.53
CA PHE A 184 10.37 0.70 1.98
C PHE A 184 11.23 1.11 0.80
N ILE A 185 10.71 0.95 -0.41
CA ILE A 185 11.46 1.23 -1.65
C ILE A 185 10.73 2.34 -2.40
N ASP A 186 11.39 3.47 -2.57
CA ASP A 186 10.89 4.54 -3.43
C ASP A 186 10.90 4.09 -4.89
N VAL A 187 9.71 4.10 -5.49
CA VAL A 187 9.53 3.68 -6.88
C VAL A 187 9.76 4.91 -7.77
N PRO A 188 10.67 4.84 -8.77
CA PRO A 188 10.89 5.96 -9.69
C PRO A 188 9.59 6.41 -10.36
N GLY A 189 9.37 7.73 -10.37
CA GLY A 189 8.15 8.34 -10.89
C GLY A 189 7.06 8.60 -9.84
N PHE A 190 7.26 8.15 -8.60
CA PHE A 190 6.40 8.49 -7.46
C PHE A 190 7.06 9.57 -6.59
N LYS A 191 6.26 10.54 -6.12
CA LYS A 191 6.68 11.53 -5.12
C LYS A 191 5.85 11.26 -3.85
N PRO A 192 6.45 10.77 -2.77
CA PRO A 192 5.75 10.60 -1.49
C PRO A 192 5.13 11.92 -1.03
N ASP A 193 3.91 11.85 -0.49
CA ASP A 193 3.28 12.99 0.19
C ASP A 193 3.99 13.29 1.53
N HIS A 194 4.84 12.36 1.99
CA HIS A 194 5.60 12.45 3.23
C HIS A 194 7.10 12.32 2.96
N SER A 195 7.88 13.34 3.32
CA SER A 195 9.34 13.20 3.41
C SER A 195 9.78 13.60 4.82
N GLU A 196 10.86 13.04 5.34
CA GLU A 196 11.38 13.44 6.66
C GLU A 196 11.62 14.96 6.71
N ALA A 197 12.16 15.53 5.63
CA ALA A 197 12.32 16.97 5.48
C ALA A 197 11.00 17.76 5.58
N TYR A 198 9.90 17.21 5.06
CA TYR A 198 8.58 17.86 5.20
C TYR A 198 8.15 17.95 6.66
N PHE A 199 8.33 16.88 7.44
CA PHE A 199 7.92 16.86 8.84
C PHE A 199 8.79 17.74 9.73
N ASP A 200 10.09 17.81 9.45
CA ASP A 200 11.04 18.67 10.16
C ASP A 200 10.75 20.17 9.97
N GLU A 201 10.15 20.54 8.83
CA GLU A 201 9.81 21.92 8.48
C GLU A 201 8.40 22.35 8.95
N LEU A 202 7.58 21.45 9.52
CA LEU A 202 6.21 21.77 9.93
C LEU A 202 6.13 22.75 11.11
N TYR A 203 7.10 22.71 12.02
CA TYR A 203 7.07 23.47 13.27
C TYR A 203 8.44 24.05 13.62
N GLU A 204 8.42 25.31 14.06
CA GLU A 204 9.59 25.92 14.69
C GLU A 204 9.86 25.28 16.05
N ALA A 205 11.13 25.23 16.48
CA ALA A 205 11.52 24.60 17.75
C ALA A 205 10.77 25.14 18.97
N GLY A 206 10.38 26.42 18.96
CA GLY A 206 9.61 27.05 20.05
C GLY A 206 8.12 26.66 20.09
N GLN A 207 7.58 26.04 19.05
CA GLN A 207 6.21 25.53 19.01
C GLN A 207 6.11 24.11 19.58
N ILE A 208 7.22 23.35 19.56
CA ILE A 208 7.26 21.96 20.00
C ILE A 208 7.22 21.90 21.53
N ARG A 209 6.28 21.13 22.07
CA ARG A 209 6.13 20.85 23.50
C ARG A 209 6.44 19.39 23.76
N ASP A 210 7.42 19.15 24.62
CA ASP A 210 7.81 17.80 25.03
C ASP A 210 7.20 17.49 26.41
N PHE A 211 6.60 16.32 26.53
CA PHE A 211 5.91 15.86 27.72
C PHE A 211 6.53 14.56 28.20
N ASP A 212 6.47 14.34 29.51
CA ASP A 212 6.54 12.97 30.02
C ASP A 212 5.19 12.27 29.78
N ARG A 213 5.12 11.00 30.17
CA ARG A 213 3.97 10.13 29.89
C ARG A 213 2.68 10.64 30.54
N ASP A 214 2.75 11.02 31.81
CA ASP A 214 1.59 11.50 32.57
C ASP A 214 1.15 12.89 32.08
N GLY A 215 2.12 13.75 31.73
CA GLY A 215 1.88 15.05 31.10
C GLY A 215 1.19 14.91 29.75
N LEU A 216 1.60 13.94 28.91
CA LEU A 216 0.93 13.67 27.64
C LEU A 216 -0.52 13.22 27.87
N ARG A 217 -0.77 12.28 28.80
CA ARG A 217 -2.15 11.86 29.16
C ARG A 217 -3.01 13.07 29.51
N ALA A 218 -2.52 13.94 30.39
CA ALA A 218 -3.26 15.12 30.85
C ALA A 218 -3.53 16.12 29.71
N GLU A 219 -2.56 16.35 28.82
CA GLU A 219 -2.73 17.21 27.65
C GLU A 219 -3.78 16.62 26.68
N LEU A 220 -3.71 15.32 26.39
CA LEU A 220 -4.66 14.63 25.52
C LEU A 220 -6.10 14.67 26.07
N ALA A 221 -6.29 14.54 27.38
CA ALA A 221 -7.62 14.64 28.00
C ALA A 221 -8.22 16.06 27.92
N ALA A 222 -7.37 17.09 27.86
CA ALA A 222 -7.78 18.50 27.89
C ALA A 222 -7.93 19.15 26.50
N MET A 223 -7.26 18.62 25.47
CA MET A 223 -7.20 19.26 24.15
C MET A 223 -8.54 19.22 23.38
N ASP A 224 -8.73 20.18 22.47
CA ASP A 224 -9.78 20.10 21.45
C ASP A 224 -9.38 19.03 20.43
N HIS A 225 -10.12 17.93 20.42
CA HIS A 225 -9.88 16.77 19.57
C HIS A 225 -10.75 16.83 18.31
N GLN A 226 -11.49 17.91 18.04
CA GLN A 226 -12.32 18.00 16.84
C GLN A 226 -11.58 18.59 15.65
N THR A 227 -11.69 17.95 14.48
CA THR A 227 -11.33 18.64 13.22
C THR A 227 -12.35 19.72 12.91
N ARG A 228 -11.94 20.68 12.08
CA ARG A 228 -12.80 21.75 11.62
C ARG A 228 -12.70 21.93 10.12
N ASP A 229 -13.69 22.58 9.52
CA ASP A 229 -13.56 22.98 8.12
C ASP A 229 -12.49 24.05 7.93
N ARG A 230 -12.16 24.37 6.67
CA ARG A 230 -11.18 25.41 6.32
C ARG A 230 -11.49 26.81 6.89
N SER A 231 -12.75 27.07 7.27
CA SER A 231 -13.15 28.32 7.92
C SER A 231 -13.01 28.31 9.44
N GLY A 232 -12.80 27.13 10.03
CA GLY A 232 -12.76 26.89 11.47
C GLY A 232 -14.12 26.90 12.16
N GLN A 233 -15.23 26.99 11.40
CA GLN A 233 -16.56 27.19 11.96
C GLN A 233 -17.31 25.89 12.20
N ARG A 234 -17.31 24.98 11.20
CA ARG A 234 -18.02 23.70 11.29
C ARG A 234 -17.10 22.63 11.86
N GLN A 235 -17.63 21.82 12.77
CA GLN A 235 -16.93 20.67 13.33
C GLN A 235 -16.99 19.49 12.36
N GLY A 236 -15.89 18.75 12.27
CA GLY A 236 -15.81 17.48 11.56
C GLY A 236 -15.82 16.30 12.51
N LEU A 237 -15.05 15.28 12.15
CA LEU A 237 -14.88 14.10 12.99
C LEU A 237 -13.89 14.36 14.13
N PRO A 238 -14.10 13.75 15.30
CA PRO A 238 -13.10 13.78 16.37
C PRO A 238 -11.87 12.96 16.00
N ILE A 239 -10.72 13.35 16.53
CA ILE A 239 -9.54 12.49 16.68
C ILE A 239 -9.93 11.36 17.63
N ASN A 240 -9.77 10.12 17.18
CA ASN A 240 -10.07 8.91 17.96
C ASN A 240 -8.83 8.02 18.17
N VAL A 241 -7.69 8.37 17.56
CA VAL A 241 -6.40 7.70 17.75
C VAL A 241 -5.28 8.72 17.88
N VAL A 242 -4.35 8.44 18.79
CA VAL A 242 -3.07 9.12 18.96
C VAL A 242 -1.97 8.07 18.78
N VAL A 243 -0.98 8.36 17.96
CA VAL A 243 0.17 7.48 17.74
C VAL A 243 1.42 8.15 18.29
N VAL A 244 2.22 7.42 19.06
CA VAL A 244 3.54 7.85 19.52
C VAL A 244 4.59 7.02 18.79
N GLY A 245 5.47 7.67 18.05
CA GLY A 245 6.53 6.99 17.31
C GLY A 245 7.19 7.86 16.24
N GLU A 246 8.42 7.51 15.87
CA GLU A 246 9.14 8.15 14.77
C GLU A 246 8.45 7.88 13.42
N PRO A 247 8.46 8.83 12.47
CA PRO A 247 7.74 8.70 11.19
C PRO A 247 8.02 7.37 10.48
N GLN A 248 9.29 6.98 10.37
CA GLN A 248 9.69 5.74 9.71
C GLN A 248 9.20 4.49 10.46
N GLN A 249 9.17 4.52 11.79
CA GLN A 249 8.70 3.40 12.62
C GLN A 249 7.18 3.24 12.55
N VAL A 250 6.45 4.36 12.54
CA VAL A 250 4.99 4.38 12.34
C VAL A 250 4.64 3.79 10.97
N LEU A 251 5.32 4.25 9.91
CA LEU A 251 5.16 3.71 8.55
C LEU A 251 5.44 2.20 8.53
N GLN A 252 6.50 1.76 9.22
CA GLN A 252 6.85 0.35 9.37
C GLN A 252 5.75 -0.49 10.00
N ALA A 253 5.19 -0.04 11.12
CA ALA A 253 4.11 -0.74 11.81
C ALA A 253 2.85 -0.84 10.94
N LEU A 254 2.47 0.25 10.28
CA LEU A 254 1.28 0.31 9.41
C LEU A 254 1.37 -0.65 8.23
N ILE A 255 2.49 -0.65 7.51
CA ILE A 255 2.70 -1.54 6.36
C ILE A 255 2.81 -3.00 6.79
N ARG A 256 3.45 -3.29 7.93
CA ARG A 256 3.48 -4.64 8.49
C ARG A 256 2.07 -5.16 8.75
N ALA A 257 1.17 -4.28 9.15
CA ALA A 257 -0.25 -4.54 9.30
C ALA A 257 -1.04 -4.36 7.97
N ASN A 258 -0.42 -4.30 6.79
CA ASN A 258 -1.08 -4.16 5.48
C ASN A 258 -1.96 -2.90 5.32
N TRP A 259 -1.60 -1.79 5.96
CA TRP A 259 -2.11 -0.48 5.58
C TRP A 259 -1.30 0.05 4.39
N ALA A 260 -1.99 0.48 3.35
CA ALA A 260 -1.37 1.08 2.17
C ALA A 260 -1.55 2.60 2.20
N GLU A 261 -0.50 3.34 1.89
CA GLU A 261 -0.63 4.78 1.68
C GLU A 261 -1.60 5.04 0.52
N LYS A 262 -2.48 6.03 0.70
CA LYS A 262 -3.41 6.50 -0.33
C LYS A 262 -2.90 7.84 -0.86
N PRO A 263 -2.11 7.85 -1.96
CA PRO A 263 -1.74 9.11 -2.59
C PRO A 263 -2.97 9.87 -3.06
N ARG A 264 -2.93 11.20 -2.93
CA ARG A 264 -4.06 12.08 -3.22
C ARG A 264 -3.76 12.94 -4.44
N THR A 265 -4.72 13.03 -5.35
CA THR A 265 -4.70 13.98 -6.46
C THR A 265 -4.88 15.42 -5.95
N GLU A 266 -4.52 16.41 -6.77
CA GLU A 266 -4.78 17.83 -6.45
C GLU A 266 -6.27 18.09 -6.17
N ALA A 267 -7.16 17.40 -6.89
CA ALA A 267 -8.60 17.50 -6.68
C ALA A 267 -9.02 16.94 -5.31
N GLU A 268 -8.47 15.81 -4.88
CA GLU A 268 -8.74 15.24 -3.55
C GLU A 268 -8.17 16.12 -2.43
N ILE A 269 -6.97 16.68 -2.62
CA ILE A 269 -6.37 17.65 -1.70
C ILE A 269 -7.25 18.89 -1.57
N ALA A 270 -7.76 19.42 -2.69
CA ALA A 270 -8.67 20.56 -2.70
C ALA A 270 -10.02 20.24 -2.05
N ALA A 271 -10.53 19.01 -2.25
CA ALA A 271 -11.79 18.54 -1.69
C ALA A 271 -11.71 18.19 -0.19
N SER A 272 -10.52 17.96 0.35
CA SER A 272 -10.34 17.66 1.77
C SER A 272 -10.83 18.82 2.65
N GLN A 273 -11.73 18.48 3.59
CA GLN A 273 -12.42 19.44 4.44
C GLN A 273 -11.90 19.45 5.87
N ASP A 274 -11.50 18.29 6.40
CA ASP A 274 -11.00 18.14 7.77
C ASP A 274 -9.64 18.80 7.95
N MET A 275 -9.60 19.82 8.81
CA MET A 275 -8.41 20.57 9.17
C MET A 275 -8.07 20.38 10.63
N LEU A 276 -6.78 20.19 10.90
CA LEU A 276 -6.18 20.26 12.23
C LEU A 276 -4.88 21.05 12.11
N PHE A 277 -4.55 21.86 13.11
CA PHE A 277 -3.36 22.74 13.09
C PHE A 277 -3.29 23.63 11.85
N GLY A 278 -4.44 24.04 11.29
CA GLY A 278 -4.52 24.88 10.10
C GLY A 278 -4.20 24.18 8.78
N ARG A 279 -4.13 22.83 8.75
CA ARG A 279 -3.84 22.05 7.55
C ARG A 279 -4.67 20.77 7.45
N ILE A 280 -4.77 20.23 6.22
CA ILE A 280 -5.36 18.92 5.97
C ILE A 280 -4.46 17.82 6.52
N ALA A 281 -4.93 16.57 6.52
CA ALA A 281 -4.12 15.42 6.93
C ALA A 281 -2.79 15.38 6.17
N ASP A 282 -1.70 15.21 6.91
CA ASP A 282 -0.34 15.11 6.39
C ASP A 282 -0.22 13.85 5.52
N VAL A 283 -0.76 12.71 6.00
CA VAL A 283 -0.75 11.42 5.28
C VAL A 283 -2.08 10.70 5.44
N VAL A 284 -2.49 9.94 4.41
CA VAL A 284 -3.69 9.09 4.46
C VAL A 284 -3.30 7.66 4.12
N PHE A 285 -3.76 6.71 4.93
CA PHE A 285 -3.64 5.28 4.69
C PHE A 285 -5.01 4.64 4.53
N ARG A 286 -5.07 3.56 3.76
CA ARG A 286 -6.26 2.75 3.56
C ARG A 286 -5.94 1.28 3.77
N LYS A 287 -6.89 0.55 4.35
CA LYS A 287 -6.84 -0.90 4.48
C LYS A 287 -8.13 -1.51 3.96
N ASN A 288 -8.04 -2.23 2.85
CA ASN A 288 -9.16 -2.97 2.29
C ASN A 288 -9.49 -4.17 3.20
N ARG A 289 -10.77 -4.35 3.51
CA ARG A 289 -11.27 -5.43 4.38
C ARG A 289 -12.00 -6.52 3.63
N SER A 290 -12.54 -6.22 2.45
CA SER A 290 -13.20 -7.20 1.60
C SER A 290 -13.10 -6.82 0.12
N ALA A 291 -13.19 -7.82 -0.75
CA ALA A 291 -13.37 -7.61 -2.19
C ALA A 291 -14.69 -6.87 -2.52
N SER A 292 -15.65 -6.87 -1.59
CA SER A 292 -16.96 -6.23 -1.76
C SER A 292 -16.95 -4.70 -1.54
N GLY A 293 -15.79 -4.10 -1.26
CA GLY A 293 -15.67 -2.64 -1.13
C GLY A 293 -15.79 -2.10 0.30
N SER A 294 -15.53 -2.91 1.34
CA SER A 294 -15.36 -2.35 2.70
C SER A 294 -13.88 -2.05 2.98
N TRP A 295 -13.60 -0.91 3.62
CA TRP A 295 -12.24 -0.49 3.98
C TRP A 295 -12.22 0.29 5.29
N ASN A 296 -11.04 0.42 5.88
CA ASN A 296 -10.77 1.44 6.88
C ASN A 296 -9.86 2.51 6.27
N GLU A 297 -10.01 3.74 6.73
CA GLU A 297 -9.18 4.87 6.34
C GLU A 297 -8.58 5.51 7.61
N LEU A 298 -7.30 5.84 7.53
CA LEU A 298 -6.51 6.41 8.60
C LEU A 298 -5.90 7.72 8.10
N ARG A 299 -6.24 8.84 8.74
CA ARG A 299 -5.74 10.17 8.39
C ARG A 299 -4.86 10.68 9.52
N PHE A 300 -3.63 11.10 9.23
CA PHE A 300 -2.64 11.54 10.21
C PHE A 300 -2.37 13.04 10.16
N TRP A 301 -2.15 13.63 11.32
CA TRP A 301 -1.52 14.93 11.50
C TRP A 301 -0.37 14.81 12.51
N LEU A 302 0.83 15.20 12.12
CA LEU A 302 1.95 15.32 13.05
C LEU A 302 1.69 16.50 14.00
N SER A 303 1.52 16.26 15.30
CA SER A 303 1.29 17.35 16.25
C SER A 303 2.59 18.06 16.64
N PRO A 304 2.55 19.28 17.21
CA PRO A 304 3.73 19.89 17.83
C PRO A 304 4.02 19.28 19.22
N MET A 305 3.48 18.11 19.56
CA MET A 305 3.70 17.43 20.83
C MET A 305 4.72 16.29 20.67
N ARG A 306 5.51 16.07 21.73
CA ARG A 306 6.43 14.94 21.86
C ARG A 306 6.23 14.24 23.21
N GLU A 307 6.48 12.93 23.26
CA GLU A 307 6.66 12.17 24.50
C GLU A 307 8.13 11.81 24.67
N ASN A 308 8.81 12.43 25.63
CA ASN A 308 10.24 12.24 25.89
C ASN A 308 11.08 12.32 24.60
N GLY A 309 10.79 13.31 23.77
CA GLY A 309 11.45 13.52 22.47
C GLY A 309 10.83 12.74 21.29
N THR A 310 9.97 11.76 21.54
CA THR A 310 9.33 10.96 20.48
C THR A 310 8.11 11.69 19.89
N PRO A 311 7.96 11.81 18.56
CA PRO A 311 6.84 12.50 17.94
C PRO A 311 5.46 11.90 18.30
N VAL A 312 4.46 12.78 18.47
CA VAL A 312 3.06 12.43 18.69
C VAL A 312 2.22 12.82 17.47
N TRP A 313 1.48 11.86 16.94
CA TRP A 313 0.58 12.01 15.80
C TRP A 313 -0.86 11.95 16.28
N LEU A 314 -1.70 12.86 15.79
CA LEU A 314 -3.15 12.80 15.97
C LEU A 314 -3.77 12.20 14.72
N ALA A 315 -4.73 11.31 14.89
CA ALA A 315 -5.29 10.58 13.78
C ALA A 315 -6.80 10.34 13.90
N GLN A 316 -7.42 10.25 12.73
CA GLN A 316 -8.78 9.73 12.56
C GLN A 316 -8.69 8.36 11.93
N VAL A 317 -9.21 7.34 12.62
CA VAL A 317 -9.50 6.04 12.02
C VAL A 317 -10.99 5.94 11.79
N THR A 318 -11.37 5.74 10.54
CA THR A 318 -12.77 5.60 10.13
C THR A 318 -12.98 4.27 9.40
N ARG A 319 -14.20 3.75 9.50
CA ARG A 319 -14.62 2.55 8.79
C ARG A 319 -15.64 2.93 7.74
N HIS A 320 -15.52 2.32 6.57
CA HIS A 320 -16.41 2.55 5.44
C HIS A 320 -16.99 1.24 4.92
N ALA A 321 -18.27 1.27 4.57
CA ALA A 321 -18.99 0.14 4.00
C ALA A 321 -19.83 0.56 2.79
N GLY A 322 -19.70 -0.16 1.68
CA GLY A 322 -20.48 0.04 0.45
C GLY A 322 -19.94 -0.80 -0.71
N GLU A 323 -20.66 -0.83 -1.83
CA GLU A 323 -20.22 -1.54 -3.04
C GLU A 323 -19.34 -0.64 -3.91
N GLY A 324 -18.02 -0.84 -3.82
CA GLY A 324 -17.03 -0.11 -4.62
C GLY A 324 -16.49 1.16 -3.95
N GLU A 325 -15.36 1.64 -4.47
CA GLU A 325 -14.50 2.66 -3.83
C GLU A 325 -15.18 4.03 -3.66
N ASP A 326 -16.10 4.38 -4.57
CA ASP A 326 -16.79 5.69 -4.56
C ASP A 326 -18.16 5.65 -3.86
N GLN A 327 -18.61 4.49 -3.39
CA GLN A 327 -19.95 4.31 -2.80
C GLN A 327 -19.93 3.90 -1.32
N GLY A 328 -18.75 3.76 -0.73
CA GLY A 328 -18.63 3.50 0.69
C GLY A 328 -19.10 4.68 1.52
N ARG A 329 -19.92 4.39 2.54
CA ARG A 329 -20.35 5.36 3.54
C ARG A 329 -19.64 5.11 4.85
N LEU A 330 -19.49 6.16 5.63
CA LEU A 330 -18.99 6.07 6.99
C LEU A 330 -19.89 5.11 7.79
N VAL A 331 -19.26 4.17 8.48
CA VAL A 331 -19.92 3.40 9.54
C VAL A 331 -19.89 4.28 10.80
N PRO A 332 -21.04 4.61 11.43
CA PRO A 332 -21.12 5.64 12.45
C PRO A 332 -20.31 5.40 13.74
N ASP A 333 -19.94 4.15 14.05
CA ASP A 333 -19.22 3.80 15.27
C ASP A 333 -17.72 4.08 15.16
N LEU A 334 -17.26 5.21 15.73
CA LEU A 334 -15.85 5.59 15.70
C LEU A 334 -14.99 4.79 16.70
N ASP A 335 -15.60 4.25 17.76
CA ASP A 335 -14.89 3.51 18.80
C ASP A 335 -14.51 2.12 18.29
N ASP A 336 -15.40 1.46 17.55
CA ASP A 336 -15.11 0.18 16.86
C ASP A 336 -13.98 0.33 15.83
N ALA A 337 -13.91 1.47 15.12
CA ALA A 337 -12.83 1.75 14.19
C ALA A 337 -11.46 1.88 14.90
N ALA A 338 -11.41 2.61 16.02
CA ALA A 338 -10.20 2.74 16.84
C ALA A 338 -9.80 1.40 17.49
N ALA A 339 -10.77 0.65 18.04
CA ALA A 339 -10.53 -0.67 18.63
C ALA A 339 -10.01 -1.69 17.61
N TYR A 340 -10.51 -1.65 16.36
CA TYR A 340 -9.96 -2.44 15.27
C TYR A 340 -8.51 -2.06 14.99
N PHE A 341 -8.20 -0.76 14.90
CA PHE A 341 -6.83 -0.31 14.65
C PHE A 341 -5.86 -0.81 15.72
N MET A 342 -6.22 -0.72 17.00
CA MET A 342 -5.42 -1.28 18.10
C MET A 342 -5.13 -2.77 17.88
N GLN A 343 -6.18 -3.57 17.68
CA GLN A 343 -6.04 -5.02 17.48
C GLN A 343 -5.21 -5.33 16.24
N ASP A 344 -5.41 -4.58 15.17
CA ASP A 344 -4.71 -4.78 13.91
C ASP A 344 -3.21 -4.48 14.02
N MET A 345 -2.84 -3.41 14.75
CA MET A 345 -1.44 -3.13 15.07
C MET A 345 -0.83 -4.20 16.00
N TRP A 346 -1.61 -4.73 16.95
CA TRP A 346 -1.17 -5.81 17.84
C TRP A 346 -0.92 -7.12 17.08
N TYR A 347 -1.88 -7.58 16.27
CA TYR A 347 -1.73 -8.77 15.42
C TYR A 347 -0.68 -8.58 14.33
N GLY A 348 -0.53 -7.35 13.85
CA GLY A 348 0.55 -6.93 12.97
C GLY A 348 1.91 -6.90 13.65
N GLN A 349 2.02 -7.12 14.97
CA GLN A 349 3.27 -7.02 15.74
C GLN A 349 3.93 -5.63 15.67
N GLY A 350 3.13 -4.58 15.44
CA GLY A 350 3.59 -3.19 15.39
C GLY A 350 3.29 -2.39 16.65
N LEU A 351 2.59 -2.97 17.63
CA LEU A 351 2.15 -2.29 18.85
C LEU A 351 3.03 -2.65 20.05
N ALA A 352 3.78 -1.67 20.57
CA ALA A 352 4.60 -1.83 21.78
C ALA A 352 3.78 -1.64 23.06
N ALA A 353 2.92 -0.61 23.07
CA ALA A 353 2.01 -0.35 24.17
C ALA A 353 0.73 0.32 23.66
N TYR A 354 -0.34 0.25 24.45
CA TYR A 354 -1.53 1.08 24.24
C TYR A 354 -2.15 1.55 25.56
N ALA A 355 -2.94 2.61 25.47
CA ALA A 355 -3.77 3.13 26.55
C ALA A 355 -5.06 3.72 25.97
N TRP A 356 -6.05 3.96 26.82
CA TRP A 356 -7.20 4.78 26.48
C TRP A 356 -7.14 6.08 27.28
N VAL A 357 -7.54 7.18 26.63
CA VAL A 357 -7.73 8.49 27.26
C VAL A 357 -9.16 8.93 27.01
N LEU A 358 -9.90 9.23 28.06
CA LEU A 358 -11.21 9.88 27.92
C LEU A 358 -10.99 11.36 27.59
N GLY A 359 -11.29 11.71 26.34
CA GLY A 359 -11.28 13.09 25.87
C GLY A 359 -12.56 13.83 26.21
N GLN A 360 -12.69 15.02 25.63
CA GLN A 360 -13.96 15.75 25.61
C GLN A 360 -14.89 15.13 24.53
N GLY A 361 -16.12 15.63 24.40
CA GLY A 361 -16.87 15.46 23.13
C GLY A 361 -17.53 14.10 22.89
N GLN A 362 -17.99 13.41 23.94
CA GLN A 362 -18.85 12.24 23.80
C GLN A 362 -20.07 12.55 22.90
N VAL A 363 -20.33 11.66 21.94
CA VAL A 363 -21.49 11.71 21.05
C VAL A 363 -22.34 10.45 21.26
N PRO A 364 -23.48 10.54 21.98
CA PRO A 364 -24.31 9.37 22.28
C PRO A 364 -24.92 8.74 21.02
N PHE A 365 -25.08 7.42 21.04
CA PHE A 365 -25.75 6.65 19.98
C PHE A 365 -27.16 7.17 19.64
N ASP A 366 -27.94 7.54 20.66
CA ASP A 366 -29.32 8.02 20.48
C ASP A 366 -29.41 9.46 19.93
N ASN A 367 -28.28 10.18 19.87
CA ASN A 367 -28.21 11.55 19.35
C ASN A 367 -26.90 11.75 18.56
N PRO A 368 -26.75 11.06 17.42
CA PRO A 368 -25.54 11.13 16.63
C PRO A 368 -25.30 12.55 16.10
N GLN A 369 -24.05 12.87 15.81
CA GLN A 369 -23.67 14.10 15.12
C GLN A 369 -23.33 13.79 13.67
N GLN A 370 -23.28 14.83 12.83
CA GLN A 370 -22.87 14.70 11.43
C GLN A 370 -21.45 15.25 11.25
N ASP A 371 -20.67 14.58 10.40
CA ASP A 371 -19.38 15.09 9.95
C ASP A 371 -19.54 16.21 8.90
N LEU A 372 -18.41 16.70 8.37
CA LEU A 372 -18.41 17.73 7.32
C LEU A 372 -19.00 17.25 5.99
N GLY A 373 -19.03 15.93 5.76
CA GLY A 373 -19.66 15.27 4.61
C GLY A 373 -21.16 15.03 4.79
N GLY A 374 -21.70 15.21 6.00
CA GLY A 374 -23.10 14.97 6.33
C GLY A 374 -23.40 13.53 6.76
N GLU A 375 -22.39 12.68 6.97
CA GLU A 375 -22.56 11.31 7.47
C GLU A 375 -22.63 11.31 9.01
N GLU A 376 -23.48 10.46 9.57
CA GLU A 376 -23.69 10.36 11.02
C GLU A 376 -22.56 9.58 11.71
N TYR A 377 -22.25 9.98 12.95
CA TYR A 377 -21.31 9.28 13.82
C TYR A 377 -21.69 9.36 15.30
N PHE A 378 -21.18 8.39 16.08
CA PHE A 378 -21.22 8.39 17.54
C PHE A 378 -19.89 7.88 18.11
N THR A 379 -19.61 8.27 19.36
CA THR A 379 -18.40 7.88 20.10
C THR A 379 -18.61 8.07 21.60
N SER A 380 -17.99 7.22 22.41
CA SER A 380 -17.86 7.39 23.85
C SER A 380 -16.91 8.52 24.27
N GLY A 381 -16.16 9.11 23.32
CA GLY A 381 -15.20 10.19 23.58
C GLY A 381 -13.80 9.67 23.95
N HIS A 382 -13.55 8.37 23.89
CA HIS A 382 -12.23 7.80 24.15
C HIS A 382 -11.31 7.93 22.92
N MET A 383 -10.07 8.28 23.17
CA MET A 383 -8.98 8.18 22.20
C MET A 383 -8.11 6.98 22.56
N LEU A 384 -7.80 6.15 21.56
CA LEU A 384 -6.74 5.16 21.66
C LEU A 384 -5.39 5.87 21.60
N VAL A 385 -4.50 5.64 22.56
CA VAL A 385 -3.09 6.02 22.45
C VAL A 385 -2.26 4.78 22.15
N ALA A 386 -1.56 4.75 21.02
CA ALA A 386 -0.80 3.61 20.53
C ALA A 386 0.68 3.97 20.36
N TRP A 387 1.56 3.26 21.07
CA TRP A 387 3.01 3.35 20.86
C TRP A 387 3.42 2.33 19.81
N LEU A 388 3.71 2.82 18.60
CA LEU A 388 4.06 1.96 17.48
C LEU A 388 5.56 1.72 17.40
N SER A 389 5.92 0.49 17.02
CA SER A 389 7.31 0.04 16.89
C SER A 389 7.58 -0.37 15.44
N GLY A 390 8.71 0.12 14.92
CA GLY A 390 9.22 -0.31 13.63
C GLY A 390 9.62 -1.79 13.62
N PRO A 391 10.50 -2.23 14.54
CA PRO A 391 10.76 -3.64 14.79
C PRO A 391 9.51 -4.39 15.27
N ALA A 392 9.39 -5.67 14.91
CA ALA A 392 8.28 -6.50 15.34
C ALA A 392 8.29 -6.70 16.87
N VAL A 393 7.15 -6.48 17.51
CA VAL A 393 6.90 -6.72 18.94
C VAL A 393 6.08 -7.99 19.10
N SER A 394 6.54 -8.91 19.95
CA SER A 394 5.77 -10.09 20.31
C SER A 394 4.42 -9.68 20.91
N MET A 395 3.35 -10.36 20.51
CA MET A 395 2.02 -10.11 21.07
C MET A 395 1.97 -10.30 22.60
N LEU A 396 2.88 -11.13 23.15
CA LEU A 396 2.99 -11.39 24.59
C LEU A 396 3.76 -10.31 25.36
N ASP A 397 4.53 -9.48 24.66
CA ASP A 397 5.36 -8.43 25.24
C ASP A 397 4.71 -7.04 25.14
N MET A 398 3.54 -6.95 24.48
CA MET A 398 2.76 -5.73 24.36
C MET A 398 2.23 -5.30 25.74
N VAL A 399 2.33 -4.00 26.04
CA VAL A 399 1.93 -3.44 27.34
C VAL A 399 0.63 -2.64 27.22
N ALA A 400 -0.41 -3.05 27.95
CA ALA A 400 -1.60 -2.23 28.19
C ALA A 400 -1.34 -1.32 29.41
N LEU A 401 -1.39 0.00 29.23
CA LEU A 401 -1.23 0.94 30.32
C LEU A 401 -2.57 1.18 31.04
N ASP A 402 -2.51 1.26 32.36
CA ASP A 402 -3.65 1.54 33.23
C ASP A 402 -3.89 3.06 33.32
N TRP A 403 -4.59 3.60 32.31
CA TRP A 403 -4.95 5.01 32.21
C TRP A 403 -6.43 5.23 32.51
N ASP A 404 -7.27 5.19 31.48
CA ASP A 404 -8.73 5.21 31.58
C ASP A 404 -9.27 3.87 31.07
N GLU A 405 -10.48 3.51 31.50
CA GLU A 405 -11.15 2.32 30.95
C GLU A 405 -11.48 2.54 29.47
N GLY A 406 -11.33 1.49 28.66
CA GLY A 406 -11.65 1.56 27.24
C GLY A 406 -13.16 1.57 26.96
N PRO A 407 -13.56 1.92 25.73
CA PRO A 407 -14.96 1.87 25.32
C PRO A 407 -15.58 0.47 25.52
N GLY A 408 -16.79 0.43 26.07
CA GLY A 408 -17.53 -0.80 26.30
C GLY A 408 -17.19 -1.56 27.60
N SER A 409 -16.37 -1.00 28.48
CA SER A 409 -16.28 -1.49 29.85
C SER A 409 -17.63 -1.28 30.57
N VAL A 410 -18.17 -2.35 31.14
CA VAL A 410 -19.32 -2.25 32.04
C VAL A 410 -18.74 -1.94 33.42
N SER A 411 -19.05 -0.77 33.97
CA SER A 411 -18.78 -0.51 35.39
C SER A 411 -19.52 -1.55 36.22
N GLU A 412 -18.79 -2.34 37.01
CA GLU A 412 -19.39 -3.27 37.99
C GLU A 412 -20.17 -2.54 39.09
#